data_AF-A0ABD5ZYF7-F1
#
_entry.id   AF-A0ABD5ZYF7-F1
#
_cell.length_a   1.000
_cell.length_b   1.000
_cell.length_c   1.000
_cell.angle_alpha   90.00
_cell.angle_beta   90.00
_cell.angle_gamma   90.00
#
_symmetry.space_group_name_H-M   'P 1'
#
loop_
_entity.id
_entity.type
_entity.pdbx_description
1 polymer ?
#
loop_
_entity_poly.entity_id
_entity_poly.type
_entity_poly.pdbx_seq_one_letter_code
_entity_poly.pdbx_strand_id
1 'polypeptide(L)'
;MESLPIHAVPGVGTTSVGLLVLTGVAALGAAVLLGLAFAAFVQRRSRPYLLIVAAFLALLGRSAVVGVSVLGVVSPADHHLFEHGLDVVLVALVVAAVYYARTVRLEVPTS
;
A
#
# COMPACT_ATOMS: atom_id res chain seq x y z
N MET A 1 3.99 -40.88 23.67
CA MET A 1 4.58 -39.81 22.83
C MET A 1 3.46 -38.86 22.51
N GLU A 2 3.32 -37.79 23.29
CA GLU A 2 2.24 -36.83 23.13
C GLU A 2 2.53 -35.94 21.92
N SER A 3 1.69 -36.03 20.90
CA SER A 3 1.74 -35.17 19.72
C SER A 3 1.26 -33.77 20.13
N LEU A 4 2.21 -32.91 20.51
CA LEU A 4 1.95 -31.48 20.69
C LEU A 4 1.48 -30.89 19.35
N PRO A 5 0.30 -30.23 19.31
CA PRO A 5 -0.20 -29.61 18.08
C PRO A 5 0.74 -28.49 17.63
N ILE A 6 1.22 -28.57 16.39
CA ILE A 6 2.13 -27.61 15.75
C ILE A 6 1.48 -26.21 15.60
N HIS A 7 0.16 -26.11 15.82
CA HIS A 7 -0.62 -24.87 15.73
C HIS A 7 -0.60 -24.07 17.04
N ALA A 8 -0.18 -24.67 18.14
CA ALA A 8 -0.04 -23.99 19.41
C ALA A 8 1.41 -23.50 19.55
N VAL A 9 1.77 -22.48 18.78
CA VAL A 9 2.84 -21.57 19.21
C VAL A 9 2.16 -20.57 20.15
N PRO A 10 2.30 -20.72 21.48
CA PRO A 10 1.83 -19.71 22.41
C PRO A 10 2.92 -18.62 22.41
N GLY A 11 2.75 -17.54 21.63
CA GLY A 11 3.68 -16.42 21.77
C GLY A 11 3.90 -15.47 20.60
N VAL A 12 2.89 -15.08 19.82
CA VAL A 12 2.96 -13.81 19.05
C VAL A 12 1.69 -12.99 19.28
N GLY A 13 1.25 -12.93 20.54
CA GLY A 13 0.17 -12.06 21.00
C GLY A 13 0.68 -10.72 21.56
N THR A 14 1.92 -10.34 21.29
CA THR A 14 2.49 -9.07 21.72
C THR A 14 2.82 -8.23 20.49
N THR A 15 2.07 -7.14 20.32
CA THR A 15 2.43 -6.03 19.45
C THR A 15 3.87 -5.62 19.74
N SER A 16 4.79 -6.10 18.91
CA SER A 16 6.20 -5.83 19.08
C SER A 16 6.44 -4.35 18.79
N VAL A 17 7.11 -3.63 19.69
CA VAL A 17 7.45 -2.21 19.49
C VAL A 17 8.13 -1.99 18.12
N GLY A 18 8.94 -2.95 17.67
CA GLY A 18 9.54 -2.93 16.35
C GLY A 18 8.55 -2.93 15.19
N LEU A 19 7.43 -3.69 15.27
CA LEU A 19 6.38 -3.67 14.25
C LEU A 19 5.71 -2.30 14.19
N LEU A 20 5.35 -1.73 15.35
CA LEU A 20 4.76 -0.39 15.42
C LEU A 20 5.67 0.69 14.82
N VAL A 21 6.96 0.65 15.15
CA VAL A 21 7.95 1.58 14.59
C VAL A 21 8.05 1.42 13.08
N LEU A 22 8.18 0.19 12.58
CA LEU A 22 8.33 -0.07 11.14
C LEU A 22 7.07 0.32 10.36
N THR A 23 5.88 -0.02 10.87
CA THR A 23 4.60 0.40 10.28
C THR A 23 4.46 1.92 10.29
N GLY A 24 4.88 2.60 11.37
CA GLY A 24 4.90 4.05 11.45
C GLY A 24 5.82 4.68 10.39
N VAL A 25 7.03 4.16 10.23
CA VAL A 25 7.98 4.60 9.19
C VAL A 25 7.41 4.36 7.80
N ALA A 26 6.80 3.20 7.55
CA ALA A 26 6.16 2.89 6.27
C ALA A 26 5.00 3.84 5.96
N ALA A 27 4.14 4.14 6.95
CA ALA A 27 3.04 5.09 6.82
C ALA A 27 3.55 6.51 6.54
N LEU A 28 4.60 6.96 7.25
CA LEU A 28 5.22 8.27 7.00
C LEU A 28 5.82 8.36 5.60
N GLY A 29 6.57 7.34 5.18
CA GLY A 29 7.12 7.27 3.82
C GLY A 29 6.02 7.32 2.75
N ALA A 30 4.95 6.55 2.92
CA ALA A 30 3.79 6.57 2.03
C ALA A 30 3.12 7.95 1.99
N ALA A 31 2.96 8.62 3.13
CA ALA A 31 2.37 9.95 3.22
C ALA A 31 3.23 11.02 2.51
N VAL A 32 4.56 10.97 2.67
CA VAL A 32 5.49 11.86 1.94
C VAL A 32 5.39 11.63 0.44
N LEU A 33 5.44 10.37 -0.01
CA LEU A 33 5.31 10.02 -1.42
C LEU A 33 3.97 10.46 -2.00
N LEU A 34 2.88 10.28 -1.24
CA LEU A 34 1.55 10.77 -1.59
C LEU A 34 1.54 12.29 -1.75
N GLY A 35 2.13 13.03 -0.81
CA GLY A 35 2.24 14.48 -0.88
C GLY A 35 3.01 14.95 -2.13
N LEU A 36 4.13 14.29 -2.44
CA LEU A 36 4.91 14.59 -3.65
C LEU A 36 4.14 14.27 -4.93
N ALA A 37 3.48 13.11 -5.01
CA ALA A 37 2.67 12.73 -6.14
C ALA A 37 1.48 13.68 -6.33
N PHE A 38 0.85 14.09 -5.24
CA PHE A 38 -0.24 15.05 -5.26
C PHE A 38 0.22 16.43 -5.74
N ALA A 39 1.36 16.91 -5.24
CA ALA A 39 1.97 18.15 -5.73
C ALA A 39 2.26 18.08 -7.24
N ALA A 40 2.83 16.96 -7.71
CA ALA A 40 3.08 16.73 -9.14
C ALA A 40 1.76 16.68 -9.95
N PHE A 41 0.72 16.05 -9.41
CA PHE A 41 -0.61 16.04 -10.01
C PHE A 41 -1.19 17.45 -10.11
N VAL A 42 -1.13 18.26 -9.06
CA VAL A 42 -1.63 19.65 -9.08
C VAL A 42 -0.89 20.49 -10.13
N GLN A 43 0.42 20.28 -10.29
CA GLN A 43 1.23 20.99 -11.29
C GLN A 43 0.97 20.55 -12.73
N ARG A 44 0.78 19.24 -12.99
CA ARG A 44 0.71 18.68 -14.35
C ARG A 44 -0.72 18.37 -14.83
N ARG A 45 -1.66 18.19 -13.90
CA ARG A 45 -3.08 17.83 -14.10
C ARG A 45 -3.35 16.72 -15.12
N SER A 46 -2.46 15.73 -15.24
CA SER A 46 -2.66 14.61 -16.18
C SER A 46 -3.04 13.29 -15.49
N ARG A 47 -3.72 12.42 -16.23
CA ARG A 47 -4.23 11.12 -15.75
C ARG A 47 -3.16 10.22 -15.11
N PRO A 48 -1.93 10.10 -15.67
CA PRO A 48 -0.89 9.30 -15.04
C PRO A 48 -0.57 9.73 -13.61
N TYR A 49 -0.54 11.04 -13.32
CA TYR A 49 -0.26 11.51 -11.96
C TYR A 49 -1.42 11.23 -10.98
N LEU A 50 -2.68 11.27 -11.43
CA LEU A 50 -3.82 10.83 -10.61
C LEU A 50 -3.71 9.36 -10.21
N LEU A 51 -3.31 8.51 -11.14
CA LEU A 51 -3.15 7.07 -10.90
C LEU A 51 -2.02 6.80 -9.90
N ILE A 52 -0.92 7.55 -9.98
CA ILE A 52 0.16 7.46 -8.98
C ILE A 52 -0.29 7.96 -7.60
N VAL A 53 -1.07 9.05 -7.53
CA VAL A 53 -1.69 9.51 -6.27
C VAL A 53 -2.57 8.41 -5.68
N ALA A 54 -3.42 7.78 -6.49
CA ALA A 54 -4.28 6.68 -6.05
C ALA A 54 -3.45 5.45 -5.59
N ALA A 55 -2.34 5.13 -6.26
CA ALA A 55 -1.45 4.06 -5.86
C ALA A 55 -0.82 4.32 -4.48
N PHE A 56 -0.36 5.54 -4.21
CA PHE A 56 0.17 5.89 -2.89
C PHE A 56 -0.92 5.99 -1.81
N LEU A 57 -2.15 6.35 -2.18
CA LEU A 57 -3.29 6.21 -1.27
C LEU A 57 -3.56 4.75 -0.91
N ALA A 58 -3.47 3.82 -1.88
CA ALA A 58 -3.60 2.39 -1.60
C ALA A 58 -2.47 1.89 -0.67
N LEU A 59 -1.23 2.34 -0.89
CA LEU A 59 -0.10 2.04 -0.01
C LEU A 59 -0.33 2.55 1.42
N LEU A 60 -0.83 3.78 1.56
CA LEU A 60 -1.16 4.34 2.87
C LEU A 60 -2.32 3.59 3.54
N GLY A 61 -3.33 3.20 2.75
CA GLY A 61 -4.43 2.34 3.19
C GLY A 61 -3.94 1.00 3.73
N ARG A 62 -2.93 0.39 3.09
CA ARG A 62 -2.33 -0.87 3.56
C ARG A 62 -1.72 -0.70 4.95
N SER A 63 -0.97 0.38 5.16
CA SER A 63 -0.41 0.71 6.48
C SER A 63 -1.51 0.99 7.52
N ALA A 64 -2.64 1.57 7.12
CA ALA A 64 -3.79 1.76 8.01
C ALA A 64 -4.44 0.42 8.41
N VAL A 65 -4.57 -0.53 7.48
CA VAL A 65 -5.07 -1.88 7.76
C VAL A 65 -4.17 -2.58 8.80
N VAL A 66 -2.85 -2.50 8.66
CA VAL A 66 -1.90 -3.00 9.67
C VAL A 66 -2.17 -2.34 11.03
N GLY A 67 -2.28 -1.02 11.06
CA GLY A 67 -2.51 -0.26 12.30
C GLY A 67 -3.82 -0.64 13.00
N VAL A 68 -4.91 -0.82 12.24
CA VAL A 68 -6.22 -1.21 12.78
C VAL A 68 -6.22 -2.67 13.24
N SER A 69 -5.52 -3.57 12.54
CA SER A 69 -5.37 -4.96 12.95
C SER A 69 -4.56 -5.11 14.24
N VAL A 70 -3.56 -4.25 14.46
CA VAL A 70 -2.83 -4.15 15.73
C VAL A 70 -3.75 -3.77 16.89
N LEU A 71 -4.82 -3.02 16.64
CA LEU A 71 -5.85 -2.69 17.65
C LEU A 71 -6.86 -3.83 17.89
N GLY A 72 -6.75 -4.96 17.17
CA GLY A 72 -7.65 -6.11 17.30
C GLY A 72 -9.04 -5.91 16.69
N VAL A 73 -9.24 -4.89 15.85
CA VAL A 73 -10.54 -4.52 15.27
C VAL A 73 -10.90 -5.40 14.05
N VAL A 74 -9.91 -5.93 13.34
CA VAL A 74 -10.07 -6.67 12.08
C VAL A 74 -9.60 -8.11 12.28
N SER A 75 -10.38 -9.08 11.78
CA SER A 75 -10.00 -10.49 11.87
C SER A 75 -8.72 -10.78 11.07
N PRO A 76 -7.94 -11.83 11.40
CA PRO A 76 -6.76 -12.19 10.62
C PRO A 76 -7.06 -12.46 9.14
N ALA A 77 -8.20 -13.07 8.83
CA ALA A 77 -8.61 -13.35 7.45
C ALA A 77 -8.90 -12.05 6.67
N ASP A 78 -9.66 -11.14 7.27
CA ASP A 78 -9.99 -9.85 6.65
C ASP A 78 -8.74 -8.98 6.49
N HIS A 79 -7.85 -8.98 7.48
CA HIS A 79 -6.57 -8.28 7.43
C HIS A 79 -5.76 -8.72 6.19
N HIS A 80 -5.56 -10.04 6.01
CA HIS A 80 -4.85 -10.57 4.85
C HIS A 80 -5.53 -10.24 3.53
N LEU A 81 -6.87 -10.34 3.47
CA LEU A 81 -7.65 -9.99 2.30
C LEU A 81 -7.41 -8.53 1.91
N PHE A 82 -7.49 -7.60 2.87
CA PHE A 82 -7.32 -6.18 2.61
C PHE A 82 -5.87 -5.84 2.22
N GLU A 83 -4.87 -6.43 2.87
CA GLU A 83 -3.47 -6.22 2.50
C GLU A 83 -3.19 -6.67 1.06
N HIS A 84 -3.51 -7.92 0.73
CA HIS A 84 -3.29 -8.46 -0.61
C HIS A 84 -4.13 -7.74 -1.67
N GLY A 85 -5.37 -7.39 -1.35
CA GLY A 85 -6.24 -6.62 -2.23
C GLY A 85 -5.66 -5.25 -2.55
N LEU A 86 -5.15 -4.53 -1.53
CA LEU A 86 -4.52 -3.23 -1.73
C LEU A 86 -3.19 -3.33 -2.49
N ASP A 87 -2.42 -4.40 -2.30
CA ASP A 87 -1.20 -4.65 -3.08
C ASP A 87 -1.52 -4.82 -4.58
N VAL A 88 -2.58 -5.59 -4.91
CA VAL A 88 -3.04 -5.76 -6.30
C VAL A 88 -3.51 -4.43 -6.88
N VAL A 89 -4.31 -3.65 -6.15
CA VAL A 89 -4.79 -2.33 -6.58
C VAL A 89 -3.63 -1.37 -6.82
N LEU A 90 -2.66 -1.32 -5.90
CA LEU A 90 -1.46 -0.49 -6.02
C LEU A 90 -0.71 -0.81 -7.31
N VAL A 91 -0.40 -2.09 -7.54
CA VAL A 91 0.35 -2.52 -8.73
C VAL A 91 -0.44 -2.22 -10.01
N ALA A 92 -1.73 -2.52 -10.05
CA ALA A 92 -2.58 -2.24 -11.19
C ALA A 92 -2.62 -0.74 -11.55
N LEU A 93 -2.72 0.13 -10.54
CA LEU A 93 -2.69 1.58 -10.73
C LEU A 93 -1.34 2.08 -11.25
N VAL A 94 -0.23 1.56 -10.72
CA VAL A 94 1.12 1.90 -11.22
C VAL A 94 1.28 1.46 -12.67
N VAL A 95 0.87 0.24 -13.02
CA VAL A 95 0.92 -0.26 -14.40
C VAL A 95 0.08 0.61 -15.32
N ALA A 96 -1.15 0.96 -14.91
CA ALA A 96 -2.01 1.85 -15.68
C ALA A 96 -1.37 3.23 -15.86
N ALA A 97 -0.75 3.80 -14.82
CA ALA A 97 -0.06 5.08 -14.91
C ALA A 97 1.06 5.06 -15.95
N VAL A 98 1.88 4.00 -15.95
CA VAL A 98 2.97 3.81 -16.92
C VAL A 98 2.42 3.64 -18.32
N TYR A 99 1.37 2.83 -18.49
CA TYR A 99 0.71 2.62 -19.78
C TYR A 99 0.24 3.95 -20.38
N TYR A 100 -0.54 4.74 -19.63
CA TYR A 100 -1.04 6.03 -20.10
C TYR A 100 0.08 7.05 -20.36
N ALA A 101 1.14 7.05 -19.55
CA ALA A 101 2.28 7.94 -19.78
C ALA A 101 3.03 7.60 -21.07
N ARG A 102 3.10 6.31 -21.43
CA ARG A 102 3.77 5.84 -22.65
C ARG A 102 2.92 6.07 -23.89
N THR A 103 1.61 5.85 -23.84
CA THR A 103 0.73 6.05 -25.00
C THR A 103 0.69 7.52 -25.43
N VAL A 104 0.54 8.45 -24.48
CA VAL A 104 0.54 9.91 -24.76
C VAL A 104 1.84 10.36 -25.42
N ARG A 105 2.99 9.75 -25.06
CA ARG A 105 4.29 10.09 -25.67
C ARG A 105 4.43 9.61 -27.11
N LEU A 106 3.74 8.53 -27.48
CA LEU A 106 3.77 7.99 -28.85
C LEU A 106 2.86 8.76 -29.80
N GLU A 107 1.82 9.42 -29.29
CA GLU A 107 0.91 10.28 -30.05
C GLU A 107 1.53 11.63 -30.45
N VAL A 108 2.68 12.02 -29.88
CA VAL A 108 3.44 13.22 -30.26
C VAL A 108 4.75 12.80 -30.96
N PRO A 109 4.75 12.57 -32.29
CA PRO A 109 5.98 12.33 -33.03
C PRO A 109 6.82 13.62 -33.08
N THR A 110 8.13 13.49 -32.86
CA THR A 110 9.09 14.53 -33.19
C THR A 110 9.27 14.57 -34.71
N SER A 111 8.61 15.52 -35.34
CA SER A 111 8.92 16.00 -36.71
C SER A 111 10.14 16.91 -36.70
#